data_AF-A0A8C2SX88-F1
#
_entry.id   AF-A0A8C2SX88-F1
#
_cell.length_a   1.000
_cell.length_b   1.000
_cell.length_c   1.000
_cell.angle_alpha   90.00
_cell.angle_beta   90.00
_cell.angle_gamma   90.00
#
_symmetry.space_group_name_H-M   'P 1'
#
loop_
_entity.id
_entity.type
_entity.pdbx_description
1 polymer ?
#
loop_
_entity_poly.entity_id
_entity_poly.type
_entity_poly.pdbx_seq_one_letter_code
_entity_poly.pdbx_strand_id
1 'polypeptide(L)'
;MLNVPPQAFPASGSQQRVAVGGRTKVPLKPGRSLMDWIRLTKSGKDLTGLKGRLIEVTEDELAKHNKKEDCWICIAGLVYNVTPYMEYHPGGEDELMKAAGTDGTDLFDQGSPGKRDEQKGNLLC
;
A
#
# COMPACT_ATOMS: atom_id res chain seq x y z
N MET A 1 41.10 19.19 -20.30
CA MET A 1 40.32 19.01 -19.06
C MET A 1 39.01 19.79 -19.20
N LEU A 2 37.84 19.15 -19.16
CA LEU A 2 36.54 19.83 -19.28
C LEU A 2 36.00 20.15 -17.88
N ASN A 3 35.90 21.44 -17.57
CA ASN A 3 35.39 21.97 -16.31
C ASN A 3 33.85 22.00 -16.36
N VAL A 4 33.20 21.04 -15.71
CA VAL A 4 31.73 21.01 -15.57
C VAL A 4 31.37 21.73 -14.27
N PRO A 5 30.63 22.86 -14.30
CA PRO A 5 30.21 23.53 -13.08
C PRO A 5 29.24 22.64 -12.28
N PRO A 6 29.29 22.65 -10.94
CA PRO A 6 28.37 21.87 -10.13
C PRO A 6 26.96 22.43 -10.31
N GLN A 7 26.12 21.73 -11.08
CA GLN A 7 24.70 22.03 -11.13
C GLN A 7 24.13 21.75 -9.74
N ALA A 8 23.79 22.81 -9.00
CA ALA A 8 23.08 22.70 -7.74
C ALA A 8 21.69 22.10 -8.03
N PHE A 9 21.52 20.84 -7.64
CA PHE A 9 20.22 20.20 -7.68
C PHE A 9 19.39 20.64 -6.46
N PRO A 10 18.08 20.87 -6.63
CA PRO A 10 17.32 20.86 -7.89
C PRO A 10 17.33 22.23 -8.62
N ALA A 11 17.33 22.17 -9.96
CA ALA A 11 17.36 23.34 -10.85
C ALA A 11 16.16 24.28 -10.63
N SER A 12 16.35 25.58 -10.88
CA SER A 12 15.33 26.64 -10.62
C SER A 12 14.01 26.47 -11.40
N GLY A 13 13.93 25.56 -12.38
CA GLY A 13 12.73 25.24 -13.14
C GLY A 13 12.21 23.81 -12.97
N SER A 14 12.79 23.01 -12.07
CA SER A 14 12.33 21.63 -11.86
C SER A 14 10.92 21.60 -11.26
N GLN A 15 10.01 20.84 -11.88
CA GLN A 15 8.68 20.50 -11.35
C GLN A 15 8.72 19.93 -9.91
N GLN A 16 9.88 19.48 -9.44
CA GLN A 16 10.12 19.13 -8.03
C GLN A 16 9.87 20.29 -7.05
N ARG A 17 9.79 21.55 -7.50
CA ARG A 17 9.48 22.70 -6.65
C ARG A 17 7.98 23.01 -6.53
N VAL A 18 7.10 22.31 -7.24
CA VAL A 18 5.65 22.61 -7.22
C VAL A 18 4.87 21.40 -6.74
N ALA A 19 4.74 21.29 -5.43
CA ALA A 19 3.64 20.58 -4.78
C ALA A 19 3.22 21.36 -3.53
N VAL A 20 2.44 22.43 -3.73
CA VAL A 20 1.60 22.99 -2.66
C VAL A 20 0.39 22.06 -2.55
N GLY A 21 0.61 20.94 -1.86
CA GLY A 21 -0.36 19.88 -1.66
C GLY A 21 0.25 18.90 -0.68
N GLY A 22 0.02 19.13 0.60
CA GLY A 22 0.62 18.37 1.69
C GLY A 22 0.16 16.93 1.65
N ARG A 23 0.90 16.07 0.94
CA ARG A 23 0.83 14.63 1.16
C ARG A 23 1.38 14.38 2.56
N THR A 24 0.51 14.05 3.51
CA THR A 24 0.89 13.71 4.88
C THR A 24 1.83 12.51 4.83
N LYS A 25 3.14 12.77 4.94
CA LYS A 25 4.14 11.70 4.87
C LYS A 25 4.26 11.08 6.24
N VAL A 26 3.52 10.00 6.46
CA VAL A 26 3.62 9.22 7.70
C VAL A 26 5.04 8.63 7.78
N PRO A 27 5.83 8.94 8.82
CA PRO A 27 7.17 8.36 8.97
C PRO A 27 7.06 6.86 9.21
N LEU A 28 7.68 6.07 8.34
CA LEU A 28 7.73 4.61 8.48
C LEU A 28 8.73 4.22 9.57
N LYS A 29 8.40 3.18 10.35
CA LYS A 29 9.34 2.59 11.32
C LYS A 29 10.58 2.04 10.60
N PRO A 30 11.78 2.03 11.23
CA PRO A 30 12.94 1.36 10.67
C PRO A 30 12.62 -0.10 10.29
N GLY A 31 12.98 -0.53 9.08
CA GLY A 31 12.68 -1.89 8.58
C GLY A 31 11.24 -2.13 8.11
N ARG A 32 10.40 -1.08 8.03
CA ARG A 32 9.03 -1.14 7.50
C ARG A 32 8.88 -0.32 6.21
N SER A 33 9.93 -0.27 5.40
CA SER A 33 9.85 0.32 4.07
C SER A 33 9.13 -0.60 3.08
N LEU A 34 8.67 -0.07 1.95
CA LEU A 34 8.13 -0.87 0.85
C LEU A 34 9.12 -1.93 0.35
N MET A 35 10.43 -1.66 0.41
CA MET A 35 11.44 -2.65 0.03
C MET A 35 11.51 -3.79 1.04
N ASP A 36 11.31 -3.51 2.33
CA ASP A 36 11.24 -4.55 3.36
C ASP A 36 9.98 -5.40 3.21
N TRP A 37 8.88 -4.79 2.77
CA TRP A 37 7.68 -5.51 2.37
C TRP A 37 7.92 -6.48 1.21
N ILE A 38 8.56 -6.01 0.13
CA ILE A 38 8.90 -6.85 -1.03
C ILE A 38 9.80 -8.02 -0.63
N ARG A 39 10.75 -7.80 0.30
CA ARG A 39 11.58 -8.89 0.84
C ARG A 39 10.75 -9.88 1.65
N LEU A 40 9.79 -9.40 2.44
CA LEU A 40 8.90 -10.23 3.24
C LEU A 40 8.00 -11.10 2.36
N THR A 41 7.38 -10.54 1.32
CA THR A 41 6.52 -11.33 0.40
C THR A 41 7.31 -12.37 -0.39
N LYS A 42 8.58 -12.09 -0.72
CA LYS A 42 9.49 -13.05 -1.37
C LYS A 42 10.07 -14.12 -0.44
N SER A 43 9.84 -14.03 0.87
CA SER A 43 10.38 -14.99 1.84
C SER A 43 9.72 -16.36 1.79
N GLY A 44 8.58 -16.49 1.11
CA GLY A 44 7.78 -17.73 1.08
C GLY A 44 6.97 -17.97 2.36
N LYS A 45 6.95 -17.00 3.29
CA LYS A 45 6.07 -17.04 4.46
C LYS A 45 4.62 -16.93 4.01
N ASP A 46 3.77 -17.84 4.49
CA ASP A 46 2.32 -17.73 4.32
C ASP A 46 1.79 -16.59 5.19
N LEU A 47 1.44 -15.47 4.54
CA LEU A 47 0.94 -14.27 5.20
C LEU A 47 -0.60 -14.20 5.20
N THR A 48 -1.27 -15.05 4.41
CA THR A 48 -2.73 -15.12 4.36
C THR A 48 -3.29 -16.20 5.27
N GLY A 49 -2.48 -17.18 5.66
CA GLY A 49 -2.89 -18.32 6.48
C GLY A 49 -3.74 -19.34 5.71
N LEU A 50 -3.90 -19.14 4.40
CA LEU A 50 -4.73 -19.97 3.55
C LEU A 50 -3.94 -21.12 2.89
N LYS A 51 -2.61 -21.17 3.10
CA LYS A 51 -1.70 -22.17 2.49
C LYS A 51 -1.80 -22.17 0.96
N GLY A 52 -1.94 -20.99 0.36
CA GLY A 52 -2.06 -20.81 -1.09
C GLY A 52 -3.42 -21.21 -1.69
N ARG A 53 -4.47 -21.33 -0.86
CA ARG A 53 -5.83 -21.60 -1.33
C ARG A 53 -6.60 -20.30 -1.53
N LEU A 54 -7.29 -20.18 -2.65
CA LEU A 54 -8.28 -19.13 -2.86
C LEU A 54 -9.61 -19.59 -2.25
N ILE A 55 -10.25 -18.71 -1.49
CA ILE A 55 -11.56 -18.97 -0.87
C ILE A 55 -12.57 -17.96 -1.38
N GLU A 56 -13.84 -18.38 -1.45
CA GLU A 56 -14.94 -17.45 -1.65
C GLU A 56 -15.25 -16.76 -0.31
N VAL A 57 -15.39 -15.43 -0.36
CA VAL A 57 -15.67 -14.60 0.81
C VAL A 57 -16.96 -13.85 0.53
N THR A 58 -17.95 -14.00 1.41
CA THR A 58 -19.19 -13.22 1.36
C THR A 58 -18.99 -11.84 1.98
N GLU A 59 -19.85 -10.88 1.65
CA GLU A 59 -19.82 -9.56 2.27
C GLU A 59 -19.97 -9.62 3.80
N ASP A 60 -20.82 -10.52 4.31
CA ASP A 60 -21.00 -10.75 5.75
C ASP A 60 -19.73 -11.29 6.43
N GLU A 61 -18.95 -12.12 5.73
CA GLU A 61 -17.67 -12.60 6.24
C GLU A 61 -16.63 -11.49 6.21
N LEU A 62 -16.53 -10.77 5.09
CA LEU A 62 -15.64 -9.63 4.95
C LEU A 62 -15.83 -8.60 6.07
N ALA A 63 -17.09 -8.28 6.40
CA ALA A 63 -17.45 -7.32 7.44
C ALA A 63 -16.93 -7.68 8.85
N LYS A 64 -16.61 -8.95 9.12
CA LYS A 64 -16.03 -9.39 10.40
C LYS A 64 -14.58 -8.98 10.56
N HIS A 65 -13.86 -8.81 9.45
CA HIS A 65 -12.42 -8.51 9.40
C HIS A 65 -12.19 -7.00 9.26
N ASN A 66 -12.64 -6.25 10.26
CA ASN A 66 -12.63 -4.78 10.27
C ASN A 66 -11.70 -4.16 11.34
N LYS A 67 -10.77 -4.94 11.89
CA LYS A 67 -9.88 -4.51 12.99
C LYS A 67 -8.44 -4.42 12.52
N LYS A 68 -7.62 -3.60 13.18
CA LYS A 68 -6.21 -3.46 12.82
C LYS A 68 -5.43 -4.78 12.84
N GLU A 69 -5.69 -5.65 13.83
CA GLU A 69 -5.05 -6.96 13.92
C GLU A 69 -5.74 -8.05 13.07
N ASP A 70 -6.84 -7.70 12.39
CA ASP A 70 -7.63 -8.59 11.54
C ASP A 70 -8.43 -7.76 10.52
N CYS A 71 -7.75 -7.30 9.47
CA CYS A 71 -8.28 -6.39 8.47
C CYS A 71 -8.21 -6.98 7.07
N TRP A 72 -9.37 -7.16 6.46
CA TRP A 72 -9.51 -7.55 5.07
C TRP A 72 -10.19 -6.43 4.28
N ILE A 73 -9.83 -6.30 3.00
CA ILE A 73 -10.39 -5.28 2.12
C ILE A 73 -10.70 -5.93 0.78
N CYS A 74 -11.89 -5.65 0.24
CA CYS A 74 -12.22 -5.99 -1.15
C CYS A 74 -11.73 -4.89 -2.09
N ILE A 75 -10.98 -5.24 -3.13
CA ILE A 75 -10.55 -4.33 -4.19
C ILE A 75 -10.79 -5.00 -5.53
N ALA A 76 -11.65 -4.38 -6.35
CA ALA A 76 -12.05 -4.88 -7.67
C ALA A 76 -12.53 -6.35 -7.64
N GLY A 77 -13.34 -6.70 -6.63
CA GLY A 77 -13.93 -8.04 -6.47
C GLY A 77 -13.00 -9.11 -5.89
N LEU A 78 -11.78 -8.75 -5.46
CA LEU A 78 -10.85 -9.64 -4.78
C LEU A 78 -10.66 -9.20 -3.34
N VAL A 79 -10.74 -10.15 -2.40
CA VAL A 79 -10.53 -9.90 -0.97
C VAL A 79 -9.08 -10.15 -0.62
N TYR A 80 -8.44 -9.15 0.00
CA TYR A 80 -7.05 -9.19 0.41
C TYR A 80 -6.95 -9.09 1.94
N ASN A 81 -6.14 -9.97 2.55
CA ASN A 81 -5.78 -9.83 3.95
C ASN A 81 -4.64 -8.81 4.09
N VAL A 82 -4.99 -7.59 4.50
CA VAL A 82 -4.04 -6.47 4.60
C VAL A 82 -3.44 -6.31 6.00
N THR A 83 -3.84 -7.14 6.96
CA THR A 83 -3.33 -7.13 8.34
C THR A 83 -1.79 -7.02 8.42
N PRO A 84 -0.99 -7.91 7.79
CA PRO A 84 0.46 -7.82 7.85
C PRO A 84 1.04 -6.64 7.05
N TYR A 85 0.25 -6.01 6.18
CA TYR A 85 0.67 -4.86 5.36
C TYR A 85 0.44 -3.51 6.05
N MET A 86 -0.41 -3.44 7.08
CA MET A 86 -0.80 -2.21 7.78
C MET A 86 0.35 -1.24 8.03
N GLU A 87 1.43 -1.72 8.63
CA GLU A 87 2.58 -0.90 9.02
C GLU A 87 3.59 -0.62 7.88
N TYR A 88 3.40 -1.25 6.72
CA TYR A 88 4.20 -1.02 5.51
C TYR A 88 3.49 -0.10 4.51
N HIS A 89 2.21 0.23 4.76
CA HIS A 89 1.41 1.04 3.87
C HIS A 89 1.95 2.49 3.81
N PRO A 90 2.37 3.00 2.63
CA PRO A 90 2.92 4.35 2.51
C PRO A 90 1.93 5.47 2.86
N GLY A 91 0.62 5.20 2.79
CA GLY A 91 -0.43 6.13 3.21
C GLY A 91 -0.72 6.09 4.71
N GLY A 92 -0.11 5.17 5.47
CA GLY A 92 -0.41 4.94 6.87
C GLY A 92 -1.59 4.00 7.11
N GLU A 93 -1.67 3.48 8.33
CA GLU A 93 -2.71 2.53 8.74
C GLU A 93 -4.13 3.14 8.68
N ASP A 94 -4.25 4.43 9.02
CA ASP A 94 -5.53 5.14 9.07
C ASP A 94 -6.26 5.14 7.71
N GLU A 95 -5.51 5.20 6.60
CA GLU A 95 -6.09 5.14 5.26
C GLU A 95 -6.63 3.74 4.93
N LEU A 96 -5.95 2.67 5.36
CA LEU A 96 -6.45 1.30 5.19
C LEU A 96 -7.68 1.05 6.06
N MET A 97 -7.69 1.60 7.28
CA MET A 97 -8.79 1.42 8.22
C MET A 97 -10.12 2.02 7.73
N LYS A 98 -10.09 2.98 6.79
CA LYS A 98 -11.31 3.52 6.15
C LYS A 98 -12.07 2.48 5.31
N ALA A 99 -11.39 1.45 4.84
CA ALA A 99 -11.96 0.39 4.00
C ALA A 99 -11.97 -0.99 4.71
N ALA A 100 -11.69 -1.02 6.02
CA ALA A 100 -11.58 -2.26 6.77
C ALA A 100 -12.92 -3.02 6.81
N GLY A 101 -12.91 -4.25 6.32
CA GLY A 101 -14.09 -5.11 6.23
C GLY A 101 -15.11 -4.67 5.18
N THR A 102 -14.72 -3.85 4.19
CA THR A 102 -15.62 -3.37 3.13
C THR A 102 -14.96 -3.42 1.75
N ASP A 103 -15.73 -3.07 0.71
CA ASP A 103 -15.17 -2.76 -0.61
C ASP A 103 -14.49 -1.38 -0.59
N GLY A 104 -13.18 -1.39 -0.78
CA GLY A 104 -12.31 -0.22 -0.79
C GLY A 104 -11.91 0.23 -2.20
N THR A 105 -12.53 -0.29 -3.26
CA THR A 105 -12.12 -0.03 -4.66
C THR A 105 -12.07 1.46 -4.97
N ASP A 106 -13.09 2.22 -4.57
CA ASP A 106 -13.14 3.66 -4.83
C ASP A 106 -12.09 4.44 -4.03
N LEU A 107 -11.84 4.05 -2.77
CA LEU A 107 -10.80 4.65 -1.93
C LEU A 107 -9.42 4.38 -2.48
N PHE A 108 -9.21 3.17 -2.99
CA PHE A 108 -7.97 2.76 -3.65
C PHE A 108 -7.72 3.56 -4.94
N ASP A 109 -8.72 3.70 -5.80
CA ASP A 109 -8.61 4.44 -7.06
C ASP A 109 -8.37 5.94 -6.84
N GLN A 110 -8.93 6.52 -5.76
CA GLN A 110 -8.65 7.90 -5.35
C GLN A 110 -7.21 8.09 -4.83
N GLY A 111 -6.72 7.17 -4.00
CA GLY A 111 -5.38 7.25 -3.41
C GLY A 111 -4.25 6.92 -4.40
N SER A 112 -4.54 6.07 -5.39
CA SER A 112 -3.56 5.57 -6.37
C SER A 112 -4.16 5.48 -7.79
N PRO A 113 -4.49 6.62 -8.42
CA PRO A 113 -5.16 6.67 -9.71
C PRO A 113 -4.33 5.99 -10.81
N GLY A 114 -4.96 5.06 -11.54
CA GLY A 114 -4.34 4.35 -12.66
C GLY A 114 -3.28 3.31 -12.28
N LYS A 115 -3.18 2.93 -11.00
CA LYS A 115 -2.17 1.97 -10.51
C LYS A 115 -2.75 0.62 -10.04
N ARG A 116 -3.99 0.29 -10.44
CA ARG A 116 -4.68 -0.97 -10.05
C ARG A 116 -3.84 -2.21 -10.30
N ASP A 117 -3.26 -2.37 -11.49
CA ASP A 117 -2.51 -3.59 -11.84
C ASP A 117 -1.15 -3.68 -11.14
N GLU A 118 -0.53 -2.55 -10.80
CA GLU A 118 0.82 -2.53 -10.21
C GLU A 118 0.81 -2.70 -8.69
N GLN A 119 -0.22 -2.18 -8.00
CA GLN A 119 -0.32 -2.28 -6.55
C GLN A 119 -1.01 -3.57 -6.07
N LYS A 120 -1.79 -4.27 -6.93
CA LYS A 120 -2.32 -5.61 -6.64
C LYS A 120 -1.23 -6.61 -6.29
N GLY A 121 -0.03 -6.50 -6.90
CA GLY A 121 1.11 -7.37 -6.57
C GLY A 121 1.76 -7.08 -5.21
N ASN A 122 1.44 -5.95 -4.59
CA ASN A 122 1.93 -5.57 -3.26
C ASN A 122 0.90 -5.83 -2.16
N LEU A 123 -0.37 -6.04 -2.50
CA LEU A 123 -1.41 -6.43 -1.55
C LEU A 123 -1.47 -7.96 -1.53
N LEU A 124 -1.54 -8.53 -0.34
CA LEU A 124 -1.45 -9.99 -0.16
C LEU A 124 -2.69 -10.71 -0.67
N CYS A 125 -2.50 -11.48 -1.75
CA CYS A 125 -3.34 -12.62 -2.12
C CYS A 125 -2.95 -13.87 -1.32
#